data_AF-A0A170X9K9-F1
#
_entry.id   AF-A0A170X9K9-F1
#
_cell.length_a   1.000
_cell.length_b   1.000
_cell.length_c   1.000
_cell.angle_alpha   90.00
_cell.angle_beta   90.00
_cell.angle_gamma   90.00
#
_symmetry.space_group_name_H-M   'P 1'
#
loop_
_entity.id
_entity.type
_entity.pdbx_description
1 polymer ?
#
loop_
_entity_poly.entity_id
_entity_poly.type
_entity_poly.pdbx_seq_one_letter_code
_entity_poly.pdbx_strand_id
1 'polypeptide(L)'
;MVKRSGVTEPFSRTKVINGVRKACQGRPVTEDALAQLGQRVEEAVRASGSAEVAAHEVGLAILGPLRELDLVAYLRFASVYQAFDSLEDFEAAIAELREGTGHSAAEGGGTGAGSQKGDRGREGTAEVPAPADTAG
;
A
#
# COMPACT_ATOMS: atom_id res chain seq x y z
N MET A 1 -3.52 6.58 24.97
CA MET A 1 -4.07 7.85 24.46
C MET A 1 -4.24 8.83 25.60
N VAL A 2 -3.45 9.89 25.60
CA VAL A 2 -3.62 11.00 26.54
C VAL A 2 -4.71 11.93 26.01
N LYS A 3 -5.80 12.08 26.76
CA LYS A 3 -6.71 13.23 26.60
C LYS A 3 -6.10 14.44 27.31
N ARG A 4 -6.51 15.65 26.91
CA ARG A 4 -6.15 16.99 27.44
C ARG A 4 -6.23 17.16 28.99
N SER A 5 -6.55 16.12 29.74
CA SER A 5 -6.68 16.05 31.20
C SER A 5 -5.58 15.24 31.91
N GLY A 6 -4.51 14.81 31.23
CA GLY A 6 -3.38 14.11 31.88
C GLY A 6 -3.63 12.65 32.28
N VAL A 7 -4.69 12.03 31.74
CA VAL A 7 -5.00 10.60 31.98
C VAL A 7 -4.57 9.78 30.77
N THR A 8 -3.60 8.89 30.97
CA THR A 8 -3.17 7.89 29.97
C THR A 8 -4.18 6.74 29.96
N GLU A 9 -4.86 6.55 28.83
CA GLU A 9 -5.74 5.40 28.61
C GLU A 9 -5.05 4.35 27.73
N PRO A 10 -5.28 3.04 27.96
CA PRO A 10 -4.85 1.99 27.02
C PRO A 10 -5.33 2.26 25.59
N PHE A 11 -4.51 1.86 24.61
CA PHE A 11 -4.96 1.85 23.22
C PHE A 11 -6.21 0.98 23.07
N SER A 12 -7.21 1.47 22.33
CA SER A 12 -8.45 0.74 22.08
C SER A 12 -8.74 0.72 20.59
N ARG A 13 -8.64 -0.47 19.99
CA ARG A 13 -9.02 -0.70 18.60
C ARG A 13 -10.48 -0.30 18.33
N THR A 14 -11.37 -0.55 19.28
CA THR A 14 -12.78 -0.14 19.20
C THR A 14 -12.94 1.36 19.04
N LYS A 15 -12.12 2.18 19.72
CA LYS A 15 -12.16 3.64 19.55
C LYS A 15 -11.68 4.10 18.18
N VAL A 16 -10.64 3.45 17.65
CA VAL A 16 -10.16 3.68 16.28
C VAL A 16 -11.28 3.40 15.28
N ILE A 17 -11.87 2.20 15.34
CA ILE A 17 -12.96 1.80 14.45
C ILE A 17 -14.13 2.78 14.53
N ASN A 18 -14.55 3.16 15.75
CA ASN A 18 -15.65 4.10 15.94
C ASN A 18 -15.34 5.49 15.37
N GLY A 19 -14.10 5.95 15.46
CA GLY A 19 -13.66 7.22 14.86
C GLY A 19 -13.71 7.18 13.33
N VAL A 20 -13.25 6.09 12.73
CA VAL A 20 -13.21 5.90 11.28
C VAL A 20 -14.61 5.67 10.68
N ARG A 21 -15.49 4.94 11.39
CA ARG A 21 -16.84 4.61 10.90
C ARG A 21 -17.64 5.84 10.47
N LYS A 22 -17.49 6.98 11.17
CA LYS A 22 -18.14 8.24 10.80
C LYS A 22 -17.66 8.75 9.43
N ALA A 23 -16.35 8.70 9.17
CA ALA A 23 -15.79 9.13 7.89
C ALA A 23 -16.24 8.21 6.72
N CYS A 24 -16.45 6.92 7.01
CA CYS A 24 -16.92 5.91 6.05
C CYS A 24 -18.43 5.93 5.80
N GLN A 25 -19.22 6.83 6.42
CA GLN A 25 -20.67 6.82 6.24
C GLN A 25 -21.09 7.01 4.77
N GLY A 26 -21.94 6.12 4.28
CA GLY A 26 -22.41 6.10 2.89
C GLY A 26 -21.36 5.63 1.87
N ARG A 27 -20.25 5.05 2.32
CA ARG A 27 -19.20 4.46 1.46
C ARG A 27 -19.32 2.93 1.46
N PRO A 28 -18.84 2.24 0.41
CA PRO A 28 -18.86 0.78 0.32
C PRO A 28 -17.73 0.15 1.16
N VAL A 29 -17.71 0.42 2.47
CA VAL A 29 -16.72 -0.09 3.42
C VAL A 29 -17.38 -1.09 4.36
N THR A 30 -16.85 -2.31 4.42
CA THR A 30 -17.38 -3.38 5.28
C THR A 30 -16.84 -3.28 6.71
N GLU A 31 -17.56 -3.86 7.67
CA GLU A 31 -17.09 -3.94 9.07
C GLU A 31 -15.79 -4.76 9.19
N ASP A 32 -15.61 -5.79 8.36
CA ASP A 32 -14.36 -6.56 8.30
C ASP A 32 -13.18 -5.69 7.84
N ALA A 33 -13.39 -4.82 6.84
CA ALA A 33 -12.36 -3.90 6.38
C ALA A 33 -12.00 -2.87 7.46
N LEU A 34 -12.99 -2.38 8.23
CA LEU A 34 -12.74 -1.52 9.39
C LEU A 34 -11.97 -2.26 10.50
N ALA A 35 -12.27 -3.53 10.74
CA ALA A 35 -11.56 -4.34 11.72
C ALA A 35 -10.09 -4.54 11.32
N GLN A 36 -9.82 -4.83 10.04
CA GLN A 36 -8.47 -4.93 9.48
C GLN A 36 -7.72 -3.60 9.57
N LEU A 37 -8.39 -2.49 9.25
CA LEU A 37 -7.81 -1.14 9.44
C LEU A 37 -7.42 -0.93 10.91
N GLY A 38 -8.31 -1.23 11.85
CA GLY A 38 -8.05 -1.10 13.28
C GLY A 38 -6.85 -1.93 13.73
N GLN A 39 -6.69 -3.15 13.18
CA GLN A 39 -5.53 -3.99 13.44
C GLN A 39 -4.23 -3.36 12.92
N ARG A 40 -4.20 -2.87 11.66
CA ARG A 40 -3.01 -2.22 11.09
C ARG A 40 -2.59 -0.98 11.89
N VAL A 41 -3.55 -0.19 12.36
CA VAL A 41 -3.28 0.97 13.23
C VAL A 41 -2.67 0.53 14.56
N GLU A 42 -3.19 -0.53 15.17
CA GLU A 42 -2.61 -1.06 16.41
C GLU A 42 -1.19 -1.56 16.23
N GLU A 43 -0.92 -2.26 15.12
CA GLU A 43 0.41 -2.75 14.78
C GLU A 43 1.40 -1.58 14.58
N ALA A 44 0.99 -0.53 13.86
CA ALA A 44 1.80 0.67 13.66
C ALA A 44 2.11 1.39 14.99
N VAL A 45 1.08 1.54 15.84
CA VAL A 45 1.23 2.14 17.18
C VAL A 45 2.17 1.30 18.05
N ARG A 46 2.06 -0.04 18.01
CA ARG A 46 2.93 -0.95 18.76
C ARG A 46 4.37 -0.91 18.26
N ALA A 47 4.56 -0.84 16.93
CA ALA A 47 5.87 -0.77 16.30
C ALA A 47 6.64 0.51 16.66
N SER A 48 5.96 1.59 17.06
CA SER A 48 6.60 2.81 17.56
C SER A 48 7.43 2.62 18.83
N GLY A 49 7.24 1.50 19.56
CA GLY A 49 7.96 1.19 20.80
C GLY A 49 7.66 2.15 21.97
N SER A 50 6.70 3.06 21.79
CA SER A 50 6.39 4.10 22.79
C SER A 50 5.46 3.55 23.86
N ALA A 51 5.84 3.76 25.13
CA ALA A 51 5.01 3.37 26.28
C ALA A 51 3.70 4.20 26.35
N GLU A 52 3.73 5.43 25.84
CA GLU A 52 2.59 6.31 25.75
C GLU A 52 2.50 6.91 24.35
N VAL A 53 1.30 6.91 23.77
CA VAL A 53 1.03 7.47 22.44
C VAL A 53 -0.08 8.49 22.53
N ALA A 54 0.15 9.67 21.97
CA ALA A 54 -0.82 10.75 21.97
C ALA A 54 -2.04 10.37 21.12
N ALA A 55 -3.23 10.82 21.52
CA ALA A 55 -4.45 10.55 20.74
C ALA A 55 -4.36 11.09 19.31
N HIS A 56 -3.67 12.22 19.14
CA HIS A 56 -3.38 12.82 17.85
C HIS A 56 -2.55 11.89 16.95
N GLU A 57 -1.48 11.30 17.48
CA GLU A 57 -0.60 10.39 16.73
C GLU A 57 -1.34 9.14 16.25
N VAL A 58 -2.26 8.61 17.07
CA VAL A 58 -3.11 7.50 16.62
C VAL A 58 -4.07 7.96 15.51
N GLY A 59 -4.58 9.19 15.58
CA GLY A 59 -5.34 9.83 14.51
C GLY A 59 -4.55 9.88 13.20
N LEU A 60 -3.28 10.28 13.26
CA LEU A 60 -2.40 10.28 12.09
C LEU A 60 -2.11 8.86 11.58
N ALA A 61 -1.91 7.88 12.47
CA ALA A 61 -1.68 6.49 12.09
C ALA A 61 -2.87 5.85 11.36
N ILE A 62 -4.09 6.39 11.52
CA ILE A 62 -5.28 5.96 10.77
C ILE A 62 -5.23 6.38 9.30
N LEU A 63 -4.62 7.53 8.99
CA LEU A 63 -4.69 8.15 7.67
C LEU A 63 -4.13 7.25 6.56
N GLY A 64 -2.99 6.59 6.78
CA GLY A 64 -2.40 5.68 5.79
C GLY A 64 -3.32 4.50 5.43
N PRO A 65 -3.67 3.63 6.40
CA PRO A 65 -4.63 2.54 6.18
C PRO A 65 -5.98 2.99 5.60
N LEU A 66 -6.47 4.17 6.00
CA LEU A 66 -7.74 4.70 5.50
C LEU A 66 -7.64 5.21 4.05
N ARG A 67 -6.50 5.80 3.67
CA ARG A 67 -6.22 6.24 2.28
C ARG A 67 -6.29 5.06 1.31
N GLU A 68 -5.71 3.94 1.69
CA GLU A 68 -5.77 2.70 0.89
C GLU A 68 -7.17 2.10 0.83
N LEU A 69 -7.94 2.23 1.91
CA LEU A 69 -9.27 1.65 2.03
C LEU A 69 -10.33 2.44 1.23
N ASP A 70 -10.39 3.76 1.41
CA ASP A 70 -11.31 4.64 0.68
C ASP A 70 -10.83 6.09 0.71
N LEU A 71 -10.52 6.63 -0.47
CA LEU A 71 -10.00 7.99 -0.64
C LEU A 71 -10.94 9.10 -0.14
N VAL A 72 -12.26 8.90 -0.24
CA VAL A 72 -13.25 9.91 0.18
C VAL A 72 -13.40 9.91 1.69
N ALA A 73 -13.43 8.73 2.32
CA ALA A 73 -13.40 8.58 3.76
C ALA A 73 -12.09 9.15 4.34
N TYR A 74 -10.96 8.91 3.66
CA TYR A 74 -9.69 9.54 3.99
C TYR A 74 -9.79 11.07 3.99
N LEU A 75 -10.28 11.70 2.92
CA LEU A 75 -10.39 13.16 2.85
C LEU A 75 -11.28 13.74 3.96
N ARG A 76 -12.40 13.07 4.28
CA ARG A 76 -13.31 13.47 5.37
C ARG A 76 -12.67 13.35 6.75
N PHE A 77 -11.80 12.36 6.93
CA PHE A 77 -11.10 12.15 8.19
C PHE A 77 -9.91 13.11 8.32
N ALA A 78 -9.14 13.26 7.24
CA ALA A 78 -8.01 14.17 7.11
C ALA A 78 -8.39 15.61 7.42
N SER A 79 -9.54 16.09 6.94
CA SER A 79 -9.96 17.47 7.18
C SER A 79 -10.09 17.83 8.66
N VAL A 80 -10.46 16.87 9.51
CA VAL A 80 -10.56 17.08 10.96
C VAL A 80 -9.19 16.97 11.63
N TYR A 81 -8.41 15.94 11.30
CA TYR A 81 -7.16 15.65 12.01
C TYR A 81 -5.98 16.51 11.55
N GLN A 82 -6.02 17.02 10.31
CA GLN A 82 -5.02 17.94 9.77
C GLN A 82 -5.52 19.39 9.76
N ALA A 83 -6.68 19.65 10.39
CA ALA A 83 -7.28 20.99 10.51
C ALA A 83 -7.39 21.73 9.18
N PHE A 84 -8.07 21.12 8.20
CA PHE A 84 -8.37 21.80 6.94
C PHE A 84 -9.39 22.91 7.22
N ASP A 85 -8.98 24.14 6.95
CA ASP A 85 -9.79 25.34 7.20
C ASP A 85 -10.10 26.10 5.90
N SER A 86 -9.53 25.66 4.77
CA SER A 86 -9.63 26.33 3.47
C SER A 86 -9.91 25.35 2.32
N LEU A 87 -10.30 25.87 1.16
CA LEU A 87 -10.47 25.05 -0.05
C LEU A 87 -9.11 24.55 -0.55
N GLU A 88 -8.08 25.38 -0.39
CA GLU A 88 -6.70 25.12 -0.76
C GLU A 88 -6.14 23.89 -0.03
N ASP A 89 -6.53 23.65 1.23
CA ASP A 89 -6.14 22.45 1.97
C ASP A 89 -6.69 21.17 1.32
N PHE A 90 -7.94 21.22 0.84
CA PHE A 90 -8.52 20.11 0.10
C PHE A 90 -7.85 19.91 -1.27
N GLU A 91 -7.55 21.00 -1.97
CA GLU A 91 -6.85 20.95 -3.25
C GLU A 91 -5.47 20.32 -3.12
N ALA A 92 -4.69 20.72 -2.09
CA ALA A 92 -3.39 20.14 -1.78
C ALA A 92 -3.49 18.64 -1.48
N ALA A 93 -4.43 18.24 -0.62
CA ALA A 93 -4.64 16.83 -0.31
C ALA A 93 -5.05 16.02 -1.55
N ILE A 94 -5.92 16.56 -2.42
CA ILE A 94 -6.33 15.91 -3.66
C ILE A 94 -5.17 15.79 -4.65
N ALA A 95 -4.32 16.81 -4.75
CA ALA A 95 -3.13 16.78 -5.59
C ALA A 95 -2.19 15.64 -5.14
N GLU A 96 -1.90 15.54 -3.85
CA GLU A 96 -1.08 14.47 -3.27
C GLU A 96 -1.68 13.07 -3.54
N LEU A 97 -3.01 12.94 -3.45
CA LEU A 97 -3.70 11.69 -3.76
C LEU A 97 -3.51 11.31 -5.24
N ARG A 98 -3.60 12.26 -6.16
CA ARG A 98 -3.44 12.02 -7.61
C ARG A 98 -2.02 11.58 -7.96
N GLU A 99 -1.01 12.21 -7.35
CA GLU A 99 0.40 11.86 -7.57
C GLU A 99 0.72 10.45 -7.06
N GLY A 100 0.21 10.09 -5.88
CA GLY A 100 0.40 8.74 -5.32
C GLY A 100 -0.36 7.64 -6.07
N THR A 101 -1.52 7.95 -6.66
CA THR A 101 -2.32 6.96 -7.42
C THR A 101 -1.69 6.63 -8.79
N GLY A 102 -0.88 7.54 -9.35
CA GLY A 102 -0.20 7.36 -10.63
C GLY A 102 0.86 6.25 -10.67
N HIS A 103 1.38 5.82 -9.52
CA HIS A 103 2.43 4.78 -9.43
C HIS A 103 1.91 3.35 -9.20
N SER A 104 0.68 3.15 -8.71
CA SER A 104 0.16 1.79 -8.47
C SER A 104 -0.45 1.10 -9.70
N ALA A 105 -0.77 1.83 -10.77
CA ALA A 105 -1.40 1.26 -11.97
C ALA A 105 -0.40 0.73 -13.02
N ALA A 106 0.91 0.99 -12.89
CA ALA A 106 1.90 0.72 -13.93
C ALA A 106 2.68 -0.61 -13.76
N GLU A 107 2.64 -1.27 -12.59
CA GLU A 107 3.38 -2.53 -12.35
C GLU A 107 2.52 -3.79 -12.51
N GLY A 108 1.83 -3.91 -13.66
CA GLY A 108 1.05 -5.09 -14.04
C GLY A 108 1.49 -5.75 -15.35
N GLY A 109 2.67 -5.39 -15.89
CA GLY A 109 3.10 -5.78 -17.23
C GLY A 109 4.54 -6.26 -17.29
N GLY A 110 4.75 -7.57 -17.14
CA GLY A 110 5.91 -8.28 -17.68
C GLY A 110 6.80 -8.95 -16.64
N THR A 111 6.85 -10.30 -16.68
CA THR A 111 8.07 -11.09 -17.01
C THR A 111 7.80 -12.58 -16.81
N GLY A 112 8.17 -13.41 -17.79
CA GLY A 112 8.17 -14.89 -17.69
C GLY A 112 8.09 -15.56 -19.05
N ALA A 113 9.05 -15.31 -19.95
CA ALA A 113 10.19 -16.20 -20.20
C ALA A 113 9.83 -17.41 -21.07
N GLY A 114 10.14 -17.29 -22.38
CA GLY A 114 10.21 -18.43 -23.28
C GLY A 114 11.36 -19.36 -22.91
N SER A 115 11.15 -20.66 -23.12
CA SER A 115 12.22 -21.66 -23.15
C SER A 115 11.88 -22.68 -24.23
N GLN A 116 12.48 -22.48 -25.41
CA GLN A 116 12.57 -23.50 -26.46
C GLN A 116 13.80 -24.35 -26.16
N LYS A 117 13.62 -25.66 -25.92
CA LYS A 117 14.62 -26.66 -26.30
C LYS A 117 14.01 -28.06 -26.33
N GLY A 118 14.12 -28.73 -27.47
CA GLY A 118 13.68 -30.11 -27.65
C GLY A 118 13.86 -30.60 -29.08
N ASP A 119 15.05 -30.40 -29.65
CA ASP A 119 15.45 -30.96 -30.94
C ASP A 119 15.72 -32.47 -30.82
N ARG A 120 15.04 -33.28 -31.65
CA ARG A 120 15.30 -34.71 -31.87
C ARG A 120 14.92 -35.04 -33.31
N GLY A 121 15.91 -35.38 -34.14
CA GLY A 121 15.67 -35.92 -35.48
C GLY A 121 16.95 -36.17 -36.27
N ARG A 122 17.38 -37.44 -36.26
CA ARG A 122 18.59 -38.03 -36.85
C ARG A 122 18.37 -38.42 -38.31
N GLU A 123 19.34 -38.14 -39.20
CA GLU A 123 19.68 -38.89 -40.44
C GLU A 123 20.95 -38.25 -41.04
N GLY A 124 22.09 -38.94 -41.18
CA GLY A 124 22.44 -39.82 -42.30
C GLY A 124 23.02 -38.96 -43.46
N THR A 125 24.32 -38.90 -43.71
CA THR A 125 25.05 -39.83 -44.58
C THR A 125 26.52 -39.39 -44.70
N ALA A 126 27.37 -40.34 -45.06
CA ALA A 126 28.82 -40.26 -45.09
C ALA A 126 29.38 -39.42 -46.24
N GLU A 127 30.50 -38.73 -46.00
CA GLU A 127 31.55 -38.50 -47.00
C GLU A 127 32.92 -38.25 -46.33
N VAL A 128 33.93 -39.00 -46.78
CA VAL A 128 35.40 -38.82 -46.60
C VAL A 128 35.96 -39.18 -48.00
N PRO A 129 37.14 -38.69 -48.49
CA PRO A 129 38.23 -37.95 -47.82
C PRO A 129 39.08 -36.92 -48.65
N ALA A 130 40.08 -36.31 -47.96
CA ALA A 130 41.46 -35.95 -48.38
C ALA A 130 41.74 -34.71 -49.31
N PRO A 131 43.01 -34.28 -49.47
CA PRO A 131 43.97 -33.77 -48.46
C PRO A 131 44.44 -32.33 -48.78
N ALA A 132 44.88 -31.57 -47.77
CA ALA A 132 45.51 -30.27 -48.00
C ALA A 132 47.03 -30.41 -48.16
N ASP A 133 47.50 -30.01 -49.34
CA ASP A 133 48.91 -29.97 -49.73
C ASP A 133 49.69 -28.86 -49.01
N THR A 134 51.01 -29.07 -49.01
CA THR A 134 52.04 -28.33 -48.30
C THR A 134 52.49 -27.08 -49.08
N ALA A 135 52.70 -25.98 -48.35
CA ALA A 135 53.65 -24.87 -48.57
C ALA A 135 53.80 -24.17 -49.96
N GLY A 136 53.89 -22.84 -49.91
CA GLY A 136 54.45 -22.02 -50.99
C GLY A 136 53.89 -20.62 -51.05
#